data_AF-A2E5W3-F1
#
_entry.id   AF-A2E5W3-F1
#
_cell.length_a   1.000
_cell.length_b   1.000
_cell.length_c   1.000
_cell.angle_alpha   90.00
_cell.angle_beta   90.00
_cell.angle_gamma   90.00
#
_symmetry.space_group_name_H-M   'P 1'
#
loop_
_entity.id
_entity.type
_entity.pdbx_description
1 polymer ?
#
loop_
_entity_poly.entity_id
_entity_poly.type
_entity_poly.pdbx_seq_one_letter_code
_entity_poly.pdbx_strand_id
1 'polypeptide(L)'
;MLEANNKLTYREIQTALIISAVQNDPKHESWTTNSAKYHYSNIYGFGRADTERAIDVAKQITTLPEQKSVILDFHNLSLYSRMKIANITSRNDINIPFIEYLKLSFKATNVRSLNLDLLSPSGTKIPVSRPANTENEDGTYEYIIRGFFGEKSDGNWTVFISSNEYQLKGKMDEIKLEIYGFAAQPSLPTLPEKNGHEKKYFDSELKFEVPQTINCEEEFSVKIVSDTENLFDLFLVDKDKNSGFLVKSDIKSNQETKISIPCYLTNVSLFVYIENRENKLGKISQVNYVNKHSSQQIISPKPYESLNTTDKKLTVHFTFADLSEKFGSEPESHSMIAGLYDIDNNKTVSAKTIDIFEKNVTFEEIPEKSKNFVFYLTPLMKSKFNGCDTLIQPIVVNAKSSTFNVPLSYKCPVPPGVTITPQDEEEIPANLTLRIVYMASFLGVCLILMIAILLWHCCCRAKEQVFPQLDTVPLVTNE
;
A
#
# COMPACT_ATOMS: atom_id res chain seq x y z
N MET A 1 34.08 -1.42 3.57
CA MET A 1 33.84 -0.10 4.21
C MET A 1 34.73 0.09 5.43
N LEU A 2 34.59 -0.69 6.51
CA LEU A 2 35.39 -0.53 7.73
C LEU A 2 36.91 -0.64 7.51
N GLU A 3 37.36 -1.45 6.55
CA GLU A 3 38.76 -1.48 6.14
C GLU A 3 39.22 -0.16 5.51
N ALA A 4 38.36 0.50 4.72
CA ALA A 4 38.65 1.78 4.09
C ALA A 4 38.57 2.96 5.08
N ASN A 5 37.69 2.86 6.08
CA ASN A 5 37.56 3.84 7.15
C ASN A 5 37.07 3.14 8.43
N ASN A 6 37.98 2.89 9.36
CA ASN A 6 37.69 2.19 10.61
C ASN A 6 37.05 3.06 11.69
N LYS A 7 36.82 4.36 11.41
CA LYS A 7 36.19 5.32 12.33
C LYS A 7 34.67 5.43 12.13
N LEU A 8 34.11 4.73 11.15
CA LEU A 8 32.66 4.76 10.90
C LEU A 8 31.90 4.15 12.07
N THR A 9 30.87 4.85 12.55
CA THR A 9 29.90 4.25 13.47
C THR A 9 28.83 3.50 12.66
N TYR A 10 27.93 2.82 13.36
CA TYR A 10 26.80 2.15 12.72
C TYR A 10 25.91 3.11 11.90
N ARG A 11 25.84 4.40 12.28
CA ARG A 11 25.05 5.43 11.58
C ARG A 11 25.69 5.84 10.26
N GLU A 12 27.02 6.04 10.24
CA GLU A 12 27.73 6.30 8.99
C GLU A 12 27.65 5.10 8.05
N ILE A 13 27.72 3.86 8.57
CA ILE A 13 27.55 2.65 7.74
C ILE A 13 26.15 2.59 7.11
N GLN A 14 25.09 2.80 7.90
CA GLN A 14 23.72 2.81 7.39
C GLN A 14 23.52 3.93 6.36
N THR A 15 23.97 5.14 6.67
CA THR A 15 23.89 6.29 5.76
C THR A 15 24.65 6.03 4.46
N ALA A 16 25.85 5.45 4.54
CA ALA A 16 26.64 5.11 3.37
C ALA A 16 25.92 4.10 2.48
N LEU A 17 25.32 3.06 3.05
CA LEU A 17 24.53 2.08 2.30
C LEU A 17 23.29 2.71 1.65
N ILE A 18 22.60 3.61 2.35
CA ILE A 18 21.40 4.29 1.83
C ILE A 18 21.76 5.17 0.62
N ILE A 19 22.72 6.08 0.76
CA ILE A 19 23.02 7.07 -0.30
C ILE A 19 23.80 6.48 -1.48
N SER A 20 24.44 5.32 -1.28
CA SER A 20 25.14 4.59 -2.35
C SER A 20 24.29 3.54 -3.06
N ALA A 21 23.12 3.21 -2.51
CA ALA A 21 22.23 2.20 -3.08
C ALA A 21 21.80 2.54 -4.51
N VAL A 22 21.51 1.49 -5.26
CA VAL A 22 21.03 1.58 -6.64
C VAL A 22 19.65 0.94 -6.69
N GLN A 23 18.66 1.68 -7.19
CA GLN A 23 17.30 1.18 -7.38
C GLN A 23 17.36 -0.11 -8.22
N ASN A 24 16.90 -1.24 -7.70
CA ASN A 24 16.77 -2.47 -8.48
C ASN A 24 15.34 -2.61 -8.96
N ASP A 25 15.13 -3.14 -10.16
CA ASP A 25 13.80 -3.21 -10.76
C ASP A 25 13.06 -1.84 -10.71
N PRO A 26 13.60 -0.81 -11.38
CA PRO A 26 13.13 0.58 -11.19
C PRO A 26 11.68 0.82 -11.63
N LYS A 27 11.08 -0.10 -12.39
CA LYS A 27 9.68 -0.05 -12.83
C LYS A 27 8.70 -0.65 -11.82
N HIS A 28 9.19 -1.29 -10.76
CA HIS A 28 8.35 -1.94 -9.77
C HIS A 28 7.43 -0.93 -9.06
N GLU A 29 6.15 -1.27 -8.88
CA GLU A 29 5.12 -0.35 -8.39
C GLU A 29 5.30 0.09 -6.92
N SER A 30 6.13 -0.64 -6.17
CA SER A 30 6.46 -0.33 -4.77
C SER A 30 7.40 0.87 -4.62
N TRP A 31 8.10 1.26 -5.69
CA TRP A 31 9.03 2.39 -5.64
C TRP A 31 8.29 3.71 -5.46
N THR A 32 8.72 4.48 -4.46
CA THR A 32 8.28 5.84 -4.20
C THR A 32 9.52 6.73 -4.06
N THR A 33 9.45 7.93 -4.62
CA THR A 33 10.49 8.95 -4.39
C THR A 33 9.98 9.91 -3.34
N ASN A 34 10.73 10.05 -2.25
CA ASN A 34 10.34 10.96 -1.19
C ASN A 34 10.66 12.43 -1.55
N SER A 35 10.22 13.37 -0.72
CA SER A 35 10.42 14.81 -0.96
C SER A 35 11.89 15.23 -0.93
N ALA A 36 12.73 14.46 -0.22
CA ALA A 36 14.19 14.62 -0.17
C ALA A 36 14.93 13.93 -1.34
N LYS A 37 14.20 13.43 -2.35
CA LYS A 37 14.71 12.80 -3.57
C LYS A 37 15.40 11.45 -3.37
N TYR A 38 15.16 10.78 -2.25
CA TYR A 38 15.57 9.38 -2.06
C TYR A 38 14.47 8.44 -2.56
N HIS A 39 14.88 7.41 -3.30
CA HIS A 39 14.00 6.32 -3.71
C HIS A 39 13.89 5.29 -2.59
N TYR A 40 12.67 4.87 -2.30
CA TYR A 40 12.39 3.83 -1.31
C TYR A 40 11.30 2.90 -1.80
N SER A 41 11.44 1.63 -1.49
CA SER A 41 10.49 0.56 -1.75
C SER A 41 10.26 -0.21 -0.45
N ASN A 42 9.01 -0.50 -0.12
CA ASN A 42 8.68 -1.38 1.02
C ASN A 42 9.09 -2.86 0.77
N ILE A 43 9.52 -3.19 -0.46
CA ILE A 43 10.07 -4.50 -0.83
C ILE A 43 11.61 -4.46 -0.87
N TYR A 44 12.18 -3.44 -1.50
CA TYR A 44 13.62 -3.38 -1.84
C TYR A 44 14.42 -2.42 -0.96
N GLY A 45 13.79 -1.75 0.01
CA GLY A 45 14.43 -0.67 0.76
C GLY A 45 14.87 0.47 -0.17
N PHE A 46 16.11 0.93 -0.03
CA PHE A 46 16.70 1.93 -0.96
C PHE A 46 17.28 1.31 -2.24
N GLY A 47 17.23 -0.02 -2.36
CA GLY A 47 17.71 -0.77 -3.51
C GLY A 47 18.86 -1.70 -3.18
N ARG A 48 19.50 -2.23 -4.22
CA ARG A 48 20.65 -3.12 -4.05
C ARG A 48 21.86 -2.35 -3.53
N ALA A 49 22.63 -2.99 -2.66
CA ALA A 49 23.94 -2.45 -2.28
C ALA A 49 24.87 -2.37 -3.50
N ASP A 50 25.60 -1.27 -3.61
CA ASP A 50 26.68 -1.08 -4.57
C ASP A 50 27.98 -0.92 -3.79
N THR A 51 28.80 -1.98 -3.77
CA THR A 51 29.96 -2.09 -2.87
C THR A 51 31.03 -1.05 -3.18
N GLU A 52 31.27 -0.76 -4.46
CA GLU A 52 32.21 0.26 -4.90
C GLU A 52 31.77 1.64 -4.42
N ARG A 53 30.52 2.02 -4.71
CA ARG A 53 29.95 3.31 -4.29
C ARG A 53 29.90 3.45 -2.76
N ALA A 54 29.53 2.39 -2.06
CA ALA A 54 29.50 2.39 -0.59
C ALA A 54 30.89 2.60 0.01
N ILE A 55 31.94 2.01 -0.59
CA ILE A 55 33.33 2.25 -0.18
C ILE A 55 33.76 3.69 -0.47
N ASP A 56 33.37 4.26 -1.60
CA ASP A 56 33.70 5.64 -1.94
C ASP A 56 33.01 6.66 -1.02
N VAL A 57 31.76 6.40 -0.63
CA VAL A 57 31.09 7.18 0.42
C VAL A 57 31.81 6.99 1.76
N ALA A 58 32.16 5.77 2.14
CA ALA A 58 32.85 5.47 3.40
C ALA A 58 34.18 6.21 3.57
N LYS A 59 34.91 6.46 2.48
CA LYS A 59 36.16 7.26 2.48
C LYS A 59 35.93 8.76 2.70
N GLN A 60 34.75 9.27 2.32
CA GLN A 60 34.45 10.70 2.27
C GLN A 60 33.50 11.16 3.38
N ILE A 61 32.65 10.28 3.89
CA ILE A 61 31.64 10.60 4.89
C ILE A 61 32.33 11.07 6.19
N THR A 62 31.93 12.24 6.66
CA THR A 62 32.37 12.79 7.94
C THR A 62 31.44 12.32 9.06
N THR A 63 31.87 12.53 10.31
CA THR A 63 31.03 12.29 11.49
C THR A 63 29.65 12.93 11.32
N LEU A 64 28.61 12.13 11.44
CA LEU A 64 27.23 12.61 11.33
C LEU A 64 26.86 13.47 12.55
N PRO A 65 25.93 14.43 12.41
CA PRO A 65 25.45 15.19 13.55
C PRO A 65 24.88 14.28 14.65
N GLU A 66 24.83 14.79 15.87
CA GLU A 66 24.19 14.13 17.00
C GLU A 66 22.77 13.66 16.63
N GLN A 67 22.40 12.45 17.05
CA GLN A 67 21.04 11.95 16.87
C GLN A 67 20.12 12.62 17.87
N LYS A 68 18.97 13.09 17.39
CA LYS A 68 17.84 13.51 18.21
C LYS A 68 16.63 12.64 17.91
N SER A 69 15.74 12.57 18.88
CA SER A 69 14.43 11.97 18.68
C SER A 69 13.32 12.85 19.24
N VAL A 70 12.14 12.70 18.65
CA VAL A 70 10.89 13.29 19.15
C VAL A 70 9.80 12.25 19.09
N ILE A 71 8.91 12.28 20.08
CA ILE A 71 7.77 11.39 20.19
C ILE A 71 6.50 12.18 19.88
N LEU A 72 5.67 11.63 19.01
CA LEU A 72 4.34 12.10 18.69
C LEU A 72 3.34 11.05 19.16
N ASP A 73 2.58 11.38 20.20
CA ASP A 73 1.53 10.51 20.71
C ASP A 73 0.20 10.83 20.04
N PHE A 74 -0.43 9.77 19.55
CA PHE A 74 -1.69 9.79 18.85
C PHE A 74 -2.74 9.22 19.81
N HIS A 75 -3.12 10.00 20.83
CA HIS A 75 -3.92 9.58 22.01
C HIS A 75 -5.36 9.07 21.72
N ASN A 76 -5.73 8.84 20.46
CA ASN A 76 -7.10 8.52 20.09
C ASN A 76 -7.24 7.04 19.69
N LEU A 77 -8.20 6.36 20.35
CA LEU A 77 -8.72 5.08 19.87
C LEU A 77 -9.27 5.27 18.46
N SER A 78 -8.62 4.62 17.51
CA SER A 78 -8.98 4.58 16.12
C SER A 78 -9.68 3.27 15.84
N LEU A 79 -11.01 3.30 15.85
CA LEU A 79 -11.79 2.23 15.20
C LEU A 79 -11.47 2.31 13.72
N TYR A 80 -11.12 1.19 13.11
CA TYR A 80 -10.86 1.15 11.68
C TYR A 80 -11.72 0.09 11.03
N SER A 81 -12.09 0.40 9.81
CA SER A 81 -12.82 -0.43 8.88
C SER A 81 -12.27 -0.09 7.49
N ARG A 82 -12.93 -0.53 6.44
CA ARG A 82 -12.59 -0.20 5.05
C ARG A 82 -12.37 1.30 4.77
N MET A 83 -12.87 2.21 5.62
CA MET A 83 -13.09 3.61 5.25
C MET A 83 -12.66 4.66 6.31
N LYS A 84 -11.92 4.31 7.37
CA LYS A 84 -11.66 5.26 8.49
C LYS A 84 -10.19 5.64 8.70
N ILE A 85 -9.83 6.81 8.19
CA ILE A 85 -8.49 7.42 8.30
C ILE A 85 -8.40 8.26 9.58
N ALA A 86 -7.40 8.00 10.44
CA ALA A 86 -7.14 8.79 11.65
C ALA A 86 -6.16 9.93 11.34
N ASN A 87 -6.69 11.13 11.15
CA ASN A 87 -5.84 12.33 11.06
C ASN A 87 -5.48 12.79 12.46
N ILE A 88 -4.23 12.60 12.86
CA ILE A 88 -3.75 13.16 14.12
C ILE A 88 -2.52 13.99 13.81
N THR A 89 -2.63 15.27 14.10
CA THR A 89 -1.61 16.26 13.84
C THR A 89 -0.95 16.61 15.17
N SER A 90 0.34 16.30 15.31
CA SER A 90 1.13 16.81 16.43
C SER A 90 1.67 18.20 16.09
N ARG A 91 1.59 19.13 17.04
CA ARG A 91 2.18 20.47 16.97
C ARG A 91 3.16 20.60 18.14
N ASN A 92 4.27 19.89 18.04
CA ASN A 92 5.46 20.12 18.87
C ASN A 92 6.48 20.90 18.04
N ASP A 93 7.46 21.56 18.67
CA ASP A 93 8.66 22.05 17.99
C ASP A 93 9.50 20.85 17.53
N ILE A 94 9.05 20.21 16.43
CA ILE A 94 9.67 19.03 15.84
C ILE A 94 10.84 19.50 14.97
N ASN A 95 11.96 19.83 15.60
CA ASN A 95 13.16 20.29 14.92
C ASN A 95 14.14 19.14 14.62
N ILE A 96 13.71 18.18 13.79
CA ILE A 96 14.61 17.21 13.16
C ILE A 96 14.77 17.62 11.68
N PRO A 97 15.83 18.38 11.34
CA PRO A 97 16.06 18.88 9.98
C PRO A 97 16.37 17.77 8.96
N PHE A 98 16.80 16.60 9.41
CA PHE A 98 17.10 15.46 8.55
C PHE A 98 16.70 14.16 9.24
N ILE A 99 15.67 13.48 8.74
CA ILE A 99 15.18 12.22 9.28
C ILE A 99 16.13 11.06 8.91
N GLU A 100 16.45 10.21 9.89
CA GLU A 100 17.15 8.93 9.68
C GLU A 100 16.15 7.78 9.51
N TYR A 101 15.23 7.62 10.47
CA TYR A 101 14.17 6.63 10.45
C TYR A 101 13.06 6.99 11.44
N LEU A 102 11.91 6.36 11.27
CA LEU A 102 10.74 6.47 12.13
C LEU A 102 10.47 5.12 12.80
N LYS A 103 9.88 5.16 13.98
CA LYS A 103 9.36 4.00 14.69
C LYS A 103 7.88 4.24 15.00
N LEU A 104 7.00 3.44 14.41
CA LEU A 104 5.56 3.49 14.64
C LEU A 104 5.17 2.31 15.52
N SER A 105 4.71 2.59 16.73
CA SER A 105 4.21 1.60 17.68
C SER A 105 2.71 1.78 17.88
N PHE A 106 1.95 0.69 18.01
CA PHE A 106 0.51 0.74 18.28
C PHE A 106 0.02 -0.58 18.84
N LYS A 107 -1.13 -0.55 19.50
CA LYS A 107 -1.91 -1.75 19.82
C LYS A 107 -3.04 -1.87 18.82
N ALA A 108 -3.22 -3.07 18.27
CA ALA A 108 -4.30 -3.30 17.31
C ALA A 108 -4.90 -4.69 17.43
N THR A 109 -6.19 -4.76 17.11
CA THR A 109 -6.88 -6.02 16.83
C THR A 109 -6.92 -6.27 15.34
N ASN A 110 -7.05 -7.51 14.89
CA ASN A 110 -7.21 -7.86 13.48
C ASN A 110 -6.05 -7.44 12.54
N VAL A 111 -4.80 -7.48 13.03
CA VAL A 111 -3.64 -6.92 12.30
C VAL A 111 -3.36 -7.59 10.96
N ARG A 112 -3.74 -8.86 10.82
CA ARG A 112 -3.65 -9.60 9.55
C ARG A 112 -4.31 -8.89 8.37
N SER A 113 -5.30 -8.04 8.64
CA SER A 113 -6.13 -7.37 7.63
C SER A 113 -5.94 -5.86 7.60
N LEU A 114 -4.99 -5.37 8.40
CA LEU A 114 -4.66 -3.97 8.55
C LEU A 114 -3.96 -3.44 7.30
N ASN A 115 -4.42 -2.28 6.85
CA ASN A 115 -3.71 -1.42 5.93
C ASN A 115 -3.31 -0.15 6.65
N LEU A 116 -2.02 0.14 6.63
CA LEU A 116 -1.44 1.26 7.31
C LEU A 116 -0.53 2.03 6.36
N ASP A 117 -0.85 3.30 6.12
CA ASP A 117 0.05 4.23 5.43
C ASP A 117 0.41 5.39 6.34
N LEU A 118 1.63 5.90 6.20
CA LEU A 118 2.07 7.11 6.88
C LEU A 118 2.34 8.21 5.83
N LEU A 119 1.83 9.42 6.10
CA LEU A 119 2.08 10.61 5.29
C LEU A 119 2.92 11.60 6.08
N SER A 120 4.04 12.04 5.48
CA SER A 120 4.90 13.08 6.05
C SER A 120 4.36 14.49 5.77
N PRO A 121 4.81 15.50 6.54
CA PRO A 121 4.49 16.90 6.28
C PRO A 121 4.90 17.38 4.90
N SER A 122 5.94 16.76 4.33
CA SER A 122 6.45 17.10 3.00
C SER A 122 5.68 16.43 1.86
N GLY A 123 4.61 15.68 2.17
CA GLY A 123 3.71 15.07 1.19
C GLY A 123 4.08 13.65 0.74
N THR A 124 5.09 13.03 1.34
CA THR A 124 5.48 11.65 1.01
C THR A 124 4.55 10.68 1.72
N LYS A 125 3.98 9.72 0.99
CA LYS A 125 3.13 8.66 1.56
C LYS A 125 3.82 7.30 1.44
N ILE A 126 4.04 6.60 2.55
CA ILE A 126 4.75 5.32 2.60
C ILE A 126 3.83 4.20 3.13
N PRO A 127 3.74 3.05 2.43
CA PRO A 127 3.21 1.79 2.97
C PRO A 127 3.93 1.38 4.26
N VAL A 128 3.20 1.17 5.36
CA VAL A 128 3.79 0.64 6.62
C VAL A 128 3.40 -0.80 6.85
N SER A 129 2.11 -1.10 6.73
CA SER A 129 1.57 -2.45 6.89
C SER A 129 0.52 -2.73 5.82
N ARG A 130 0.46 -3.97 5.38
CA ARG A 130 -0.47 -4.49 4.39
C ARG A 130 -1.05 -5.80 4.92
N PRO A 131 -2.26 -6.19 4.47
CA PRO A 131 -2.78 -7.50 4.75
C PRO A 131 -1.75 -8.56 4.39
N ALA A 132 -1.48 -9.45 5.33
CA ALA A 132 -0.42 -10.43 5.25
C ALA A 132 -0.93 -11.78 5.74
N ASN A 133 -0.21 -12.85 5.39
CA ASN A 133 -0.52 -14.19 5.85
C ASN A 133 0.05 -14.44 7.24
N THR A 134 -0.50 -13.78 8.26
CA THR A 134 -0.08 -13.95 9.65
C THR A 134 -1.24 -14.46 10.49
N GLU A 135 -0.96 -15.12 11.61
CA GLU A 135 -2.00 -15.40 12.59
C GLU A 135 -2.62 -14.08 13.07
N ASN A 136 -3.94 -14.11 13.28
CA ASN A 136 -4.67 -12.92 13.66
C ASN A 136 -4.51 -12.68 15.15
N GLU A 137 -3.38 -12.09 15.53
CA GLU A 137 -3.10 -11.76 16.93
C GLU A 137 -3.55 -10.34 17.24
N ASP A 138 -4.23 -10.18 18.36
CA ASP A 138 -4.46 -8.87 18.96
C ASP A 138 -3.23 -8.57 19.83
N GLY A 139 -2.59 -7.42 19.60
CA GLY A 139 -1.28 -7.22 20.21
C GLY A 139 -0.69 -5.84 20.03
N THR A 140 0.54 -5.69 20.54
CA THR A 140 1.36 -4.50 20.35
C THR A 140 2.32 -4.75 19.20
N TYR A 141 2.34 -3.83 18.24
CA TYR A 141 3.15 -3.91 17.04
C TYR A 141 4.08 -2.71 16.95
N GLU A 142 5.25 -2.93 16.36
CA GLU A 142 6.25 -1.90 16.13
C GLU A 142 6.83 -2.05 14.72
N TYR A 143 6.85 -0.94 13.97
CA TYR A 143 7.39 -0.87 12.62
C TYR A 143 8.49 0.18 12.53
N ILE A 144 9.65 -0.20 11.99
CA ILE A 144 10.71 0.74 11.63
C ILE A 144 10.53 1.16 10.17
N ILE A 145 10.43 2.47 9.93
CA ILE A 145 10.12 3.04 8.61
C ILE A 145 11.27 3.94 8.18
N ARG A 146 11.84 3.66 7.00
CA ARG A 146 13.00 4.41 6.47
C ARG A 146 12.69 5.26 5.24
N GLY A 147 11.48 5.15 4.67
CA GLY A 147 11.11 5.85 3.43
C GLY A 147 11.13 7.38 3.51
N PHE A 148 11.22 7.95 4.72
CA PHE A 148 11.30 9.40 4.96
C PHE A 148 12.73 9.92 5.15
N PHE A 149 13.74 9.08 4.89
CA PHE A 149 15.14 9.47 5.04
C PHE A 149 15.47 10.77 4.30
N GLY A 150 16.13 11.68 5.01
CA GLY A 150 16.54 12.99 4.51
C GLY A 150 15.45 14.06 4.46
N GLU A 151 14.20 13.73 4.77
CA GLU A 151 13.14 14.74 4.90
C GLU A 151 13.26 15.55 6.19
N LYS A 152 12.61 16.71 6.22
CA LYS A 152 12.36 17.46 7.45
C LYS A 152 11.13 16.92 8.15
N SER A 153 11.18 16.90 9.48
CA SER A 153 10.10 16.38 10.31
C SER A 153 8.98 17.38 10.61
N ASP A 154 9.24 18.68 10.41
CA ASP A 154 8.35 19.78 10.80
C ASP A 154 7.03 19.77 10.03
N GLY A 155 5.92 19.95 10.76
CA GLY A 155 4.56 19.95 10.25
C GLY A 155 3.76 18.68 10.57
N ASN A 156 2.69 18.47 9.80
CA ASN A 156 1.66 17.48 10.15
C ASN A 156 1.99 16.08 9.61
N TRP A 157 2.14 15.11 10.51
CA TRP A 157 2.13 13.69 10.17
C TRP A 157 0.70 13.17 10.13
N THR A 158 0.42 12.14 9.32
CA THR A 158 -0.92 11.55 9.24
C THR A 158 -0.86 10.04 9.04
N VAL A 159 -1.63 9.30 9.84
CA VAL A 159 -1.70 7.83 9.79
C VAL A 159 -3.02 7.41 9.13
N PHE A 160 -2.93 6.76 7.98
CA PHE A 160 -4.09 6.20 7.30
C PHE A 160 -4.26 4.74 7.71
N ILE A 161 -5.39 4.44 8.34
CA ILE A 161 -5.71 3.10 8.86
C ILE A 161 -6.93 2.60 8.09
N SER A 162 -6.92 1.35 7.64
CA SER A 162 -8.12 0.70 7.09
C SER A 162 -8.05 -0.81 7.19
N SER A 163 -9.18 -1.48 6.99
CA SER A 163 -9.25 -2.94 6.84
C SER A 163 -9.79 -3.29 5.46
N ASN A 164 -9.18 -4.26 4.78
CA ASN A 164 -9.70 -4.67 3.47
C ASN A 164 -10.76 -5.77 3.56
N GLU A 165 -10.83 -6.54 4.64
CA GLU A 165 -11.83 -7.60 4.74
C GLU A 165 -13.25 -7.03 4.82
N TYR A 166 -14.19 -7.73 4.19
CA TYR A 166 -15.58 -7.31 4.12
C TYR A 166 -16.21 -7.24 5.53
N GLN A 167 -16.71 -6.05 5.89
CA GLN A 167 -17.36 -5.74 7.18
C GLN A 167 -16.50 -6.04 8.42
N LEU A 168 -15.19 -6.24 8.27
CA LEU A 168 -14.29 -6.40 9.41
C LEU A 168 -14.08 -5.06 10.10
N LYS A 169 -14.30 -5.05 11.41
CA LYS A 169 -14.02 -3.91 12.29
C LYS A 169 -12.80 -4.25 13.13
N GLY A 170 -11.80 -3.38 13.10
CA GLY A 170 -10.63 -3.44 13.95
C GLY A 170 -10.58 -2.25 14.90
N LYS A 171 -9.75 -2.37 15.93
CA LYS A 171 -9.43 -1.28 16.85
C LYS A 171 -7.93 -1.07 16.82
N MET A 172 -7.51 0.18 16.84
CA MET A 172 -6.12 0.57 17.04
C MET A 172 -6.05 1.68 18.09
N ASP A 173 -5.23 1.50 19.11
CA ASP A 173 -4.96 2.50 20.14
C ASP A 173 -3.47 2.55 20.48
N GLU A 174 -3.10 3.44 21.42
CA GLU A 174 -1.71 3.65 21.84
C GLU A 174 -0.75 3.90 20.65
N ILE A 175 -1.25 4.59 19.62
CA ILE A 175 -0.46 4.87 18.44
C ILE A 175 0.60 5.90 18.83
N LYS A 176 1.86 5.59 18.55
CA LYS A 176 3.02 6.40 18.91
C LYS A 176 3.98 6.43 17.74
N LEU A 177 4.34 7.62 17.29
CA LEU A 177 5.36 7.82 16.27
C LEU A 177 6.61 8.47 16.88
N GLU A 178 7.71 7.73 16.90
CA GLU A 178 9.02 8.23 17.31
C GLU A 178 9.85 8.52 16.06
N ILE A 179 10.26 9.77 15.89
CA ILE A 179 11.06 10.22 14.74
C ILE A 179 12.50 10.35 15.23
N TYR A 180 13.44 9.68 14.56
CA TYR A 180 14.88 9.77 14.82
C TYR A 180 15.57 10.45 13.65
N GLY A 181 16.51 11.34 13.94
CA GLY A 181 17.29 12.00 12.89
C GLY A 181 18.40 12.90 13.42
N PHE A 182 18.99 13.68 12.52
CA PHE A 182 20.13 14.53 12.81
C PHE A 182 19.72 15.85 13.45
N ALA A 183 20.48 16.29 14.46
CA ALA A 183 20.30 17.60 15.10
C ALA A 183 20.53 18.81 14.18
N ALA A 184 21.19 18.60 13.04
CA ALA A 184 21.50 19.59 12.02
C ALA A 184 21.55 18.93 10.64
N GLN A 185 21.53 19.73 9.57
CA GLN A 185 21.71 19.20 8.21
C GLN A 185 23.12 18.58 8.09
N PRO A 186 23.26 17.32 7.64
CA PRO A 186 24.54 16.67 7.47
C PRO A 186 25.21 17.13 6.16
N SER A 187 26.54 17.07 6.12
CA SER A 187 27.31 17.16 4.86
C SER A 187 27.54 15.75 4.32
N LEU A 188 26.65 15.27 3.46
CA LEU A 188 26.75 13.93 2.86
C LEU A 188 27.51 13.97 1.51
N PRO A 189 28.33 12.95 1.20
CA PRO A 189 28.92 12.81 -0.12
C PRO A 189 27.84 12.75 -1.20
N THR A 190 28.02 13.52 -2.28
CA THR A 190 27.14 13.46 -3.45
C THR A 190 27.70 12.43 -4.43
N LEU A 191 26.86 11.51 -4.87
CA LEU A 191 27.23 10.56 -5.92
C LEU A 191 26.44 10.87 -7.20
N PRO A 192 27.02 10.64 -8.38
CA PRO A 192 26.25 10.67 -9.61
C PRO A 192 25.14 9.63 -9.54
N GLU A 193 23.97 9.97 -10.08
CA GLU A 193 22.86 9.04 -10.20
C GLU A 193 23.29 7.82 -11.01
N LYS A 194 22.93 6.63 -10.54
CA LYS A 194 23.21 5.37 -11.21
C LYS A 194 21.88 4.65 -11.40
N ASN A 195 21.50 4.48 -12.66
CA ASN A 195 20.25 3.82 -12.99
C ASN A 195 20.30 2.35 -12.62
N GLY A 196 19.17 1.89 -12.09
CA GLY A 196 18.87 0.49 -11.90
C GLY A 196 18.85 -0.32 -13.18
N HIS A 197 18.90 -1.64 -13.00
CA HIS A 197 18.52 -2.56 -14.05
C HIS A 197 17.19 -3.22 -13.68
N GLU A 198 16.37 -3.44 -14.71
CA GLU A 198 15.17 -4.26 -14.62
C GLU A 198 15.52 -5.70 -14.27
N LYS A 199 14.53 -6.44 -13.76
CA LYS A 199 14.62 -7.88 -13.57
C LYS A 199 14.96 -8.53 -14.90
N LYS A 200 15.97 -9.39 -14.92
CA LYS A 200 16.38 -10.13 -16.12
C LYS A 200 15.85 -11.55 -16.06
N TYR A 201 15.17 -11.96 -17.12
CA TYR A 201 14.82 -13.36 -17.37
C TYR A 201 15.88 -13.96 -18.29
N PHE A 202 16.56 -15.01 -17.83
CA PHE A 202 17.60 -15.66 -18.61
C PHE A 202 16.97 -16.56 -19.69
N ASP A 203 17.44 -16.43 -20.92
CA ASP A 203 16.99 -17.27 -22.04
C ASP A 203 18.14 -18.17 -22.48
N SER A 204 18.17 -19.38 -21.94
CA SER A 204 19.20 -20.39 -22.23
C SER A 204 18.77 -21.36 -23.34
N GLU A 205 19.66 -22.30 -23.69
CA GLU A 205 19.37 -23.38 -24.65
C GLU A 205 18.50 -24.52 -24.09
N LEU A 206 18.01 -24.37 -22.85
CA LEU A 206 17.11 -25.34 -22.22
C LEU A 206 15.87 -25.60 -23.10
N LYS A 207 15.56 -26.88 -23.31
CA LYS A 207 14.40 -27.30 -24.09
C LYS A 207 13.15 -27.31 -23.22
N PHE A 208 12.17 -26.53 -23.64
CA PHE A 208 10.93 -26.30 -22.92
C PHE A 208 9.74 -26.44 -23.87
N GLU A 209 8.84 -27.36 -23.58
CA GLU A 209 7.62 -27.58 -24.34
C GLU A 209 6.43 -27.01 -23.55
N VAL A 210 5.77 -26.00 -24.13
CA VAL A 210 4.57 -25.33 -23.63
C VAL A 210 3.64 -25.04 -24.82
N PRO A 211 2.30 -25.13 -24.68
CA PRO A 211 1.41 -24.78 -25.78
C PRO A 211 1.50 -23.30 -26.14
N GLN A 212 1.24 -22.98 -27.41
CA GLN A 212 1.21 -21.59 -27.88
C GLN A 212 0.05 -20.79 -27.30
N THR A 213 -1.06 -21.45 -26.95
CA THR A 213 -2.25 -20.83 -26.37
C THR A 213 -2.60 -21.52 -25.06
N ILE A 214 -2.85 -20.74 -24.03
CA ILE A 214 -3.29 -21.21 -22.72
C ILE A 214 -4.64 -20.57 -22.44
N ASN A 215 -5.70 -21.38 -22.40
CA ASN A 215 -6.99 -20.95 -21.90
C ASN A 215 -6.99 -21.05 -20.37
N CYS A 216 -7.51 -20.03 -19.69
CA CYS A 216 -7.65 -20.10 -18.24
C CYS A 216 -8.58 -21.25 -17.81
N GLU A 217 -8.32 -21.83 -16.64
CA GLU A 217 -9.00 -23.01 -16.05
C GLU A 217 -8.89 -24.32 -16.84
N GLU A 218 -8.36 -24.31 -18.06
CA GLU A 218 -8.07 -25.52 -18.84
C GLU A 218 -6.70 -26.07 -18.46
N GLU A 219 -6.62 -27.40 -18.29
CA GLU A 219 -5.33 -28.06 -18.06
C GLU A 219 -4.47 -28.03 -19.32
N PHE A 220 -3.19 -27.73 -19.16
CA PHE A 220 -2.17 -27.90 -20.17
C PHE A 220 -0.94 -28.58 -19.60
N SER A 221 -0.15 -29.16 -20.49
CA SER A 221 1.06 -29.89 -20.14
C SER A 221 2.31 -29.05 -20.37
N VAL A 222 3.24 -29.20 -19.45
CA VAL A 222 4.59 -28.64 -19.53
C VAL A 222 5.59 -29.77 -19.44
N LYS A 223 6.63 -29.71 -20.29
CA LYS A 223 7.76 -30.64 -20.24
C LYS A 223 9.08 -29.88 -20.39
N ILE A 224 9.99 -30.17 -19.46
CA ILE A 224 11.33 -29.58 -19.42
C ILE A 224 12.31 -30.70 -19.74
N VAL A 225 13.12 -30.54 -20.79
CA VAL A 225 14.13 -31.54 -21.18
C VAL A 225 15.50 -31.08 -20.68
N SER A 226 16.10 -31.89 -19.82
CA SER A 226 17.39 -31.59 -19.15
C SER A 226 18.20 -32.87 -18.98
N ASP A 227 19.51 -32.79 -19.14
CA ASP A 227 20.41 -33.95 -19.02
C ASP A 227 20.60 -34.42 -17.57
N THR A 228 20.40 -33.52 -16.60
CA THR A 228 20.40 -33.83 -15.17
C THR A 228 19.00 -33.75 -14.59
N GLU A 229 18.71 -34.59 -13.59
CA GLU A 229 17.48 -34.52 -12.81
C GLU A 229 17.48 -33.27 -11.94
N ASN A 230 16.87 -32.20 -12.43
CA ASN A 230 16.76 -30.92 -11.73
C ASN A 230 15.31 -30.59 -11.40
N LEU A 231 15.13 -29.73 -10.40
CA LEU A 231 13.84 -29.11 -10.09
C LEU A 231 13.77 -27.71 -10.70
N PHE A 232 12.61 -27.40 -11.26
CA PHE A 232 12.31 -26.13 -11.89
C PHE A 232 11.09 -25.47 -11.26
N ASP A 233 11.13 -24.16 -11.23
CA ASP A 233 9.99 -23.31 -10.91
C ASP A 233 9.43 -22.71 -12.20
N LEU A 234 8.12 -22.75 -12.38
CA LEU A 234 7.42 -22.13 -13.50
C LEU A 234 6.74 -20.86 -13.04
N PHE A 235 7.10 -19.78 -13.72
CA PHE A 235 6.55 -18.47 -13.57
C PHE A 235 5.73 -18.10 -14.80
N LEU A 236 4.70 -17.31 -14.57
CA LEU A 236 4.08 -16.54 -15.63
C LEU A 236 4.50 -15.08 -15.45
N VAL A 237 4.85 -14.45 -16.55
CA VAL A 237 5.58 -13.20 -16.59
C VAL A 237 4.83 -12.22 -17.48
N ASP A 238 4.57 -11.05 -16.93
CA ASP A 238 4.14 -9.87 -17.64
C ASP A 238 5.38 -8.99 -17.83
N LYS A 239 5.92 -8.96 -19.06
CA LYS A 239 7.12 -8.18 -19.38
C LYS A 239 6.87 -6.67 -19.33
N ASP A 240 5.63 -6.23 -19.57
CA ASP A 240 5.32 -4.80 -19.58
C ASP A 240 5.33 -4.24 -18.15
N LYS A 241 4.83 -5.03 -17.19
CA LYS A 241 4.90 -4.73 -15.76
C LYS A 241 6.22 -5.15 -15.10
N ASN A 242 7.10 -5.79 -15.86
CA ASN A 242 8.32 -6.45 -15.37
C ASN A 242 8.04 -7.34 -14.12
N SER A 243 6.89 -8.00 -14.12
CA SER A 243 6.41 -8.82 -13.01
C SER A 243 6.36 -10.29 -13.40
N GLY A 244 6.53 -11.16 -12.42
CA GLY A 244 6.32 -12.58 -12.65
C GLY A 244 5.97 -13.31 -11.37
N PHE A 245 4.98 -14.17 -11.46
CA PHE A 245 4.44 -14.90 -10.33
C PHE A 245 4.71 -16.39 -10.51
N LEU A 246 5.00 -17.05 -9.39
CA LEU A 246 5.18 -18.49 -9.35
C LEU A 246 3.82 -19.16 -9.56
N VAL A 247 3.72 -20.04 -10.56
CA VAL A 247 2.53 -20.84 -10.85
C VAL A 247 2.68 -22.23 -10.28
N LYS A 248 3.89 -22.80 -10.38
CA LYS A 248 4.18 -24.16 -9.93
C LYS A 248 5.65 -24.29 -9.58
N SER A 249 5.93 -24.78 -8.38
CA SER A 249 7.28 -25.19 -7.96
C SER A 249 7.51 -26.68 -8.20
N ASP A 250 8.77 -27.07 -8.10
CA ASP A 250 9.23 -28.47 -8.03
C ASP A 250 8.83 -29.31 -9.25
N ILE A 251 8.81 -28.69 -10.43
CA ILE A 251 8.64 -29.37 -11.70
C ILE A 251 9.89 -30.19 -11.98
N LYS A 252 9.74 -31.50 -12.09
CA LYS A 252 10.83 -32.42 -12.42
C LYS A 252 11.14 -32.37 -13.91
N SER A 253 12.42 -32.31 -14.26
CA SER A 253 12.86 -32.53 -15.64
C SER A 253 12.45 -33.91 -16.16
N ASN A 254 12.30 -33.99 -17.49
CA ASN A 254 12.00 -35.21 -18.25
C ASN A 254 10.67 -35.87 -17.86
N GLN A 255 9.80 -35.16 -17.15
CA GLN A 255 8.47 -35.59 -16.78
C GLN A 255 7.44 -34.55 -17.25
N GLU A 256 6.27 -35.04 -17.66
CA GLU A 256 5.15 -34.18 -18.02
C GLU A 256 4.45 -33.72 -16.74
N THR A 257 4.26 -32.41 -16.61
CA THR A 257 3.53 -31.80 -15.48
C THR A 257 2.30 -31.10 -16.02
N LYS A 258 1.13 -31.45 -15.48
CA LYS A 258 -0.13 -30.78 -15.78
C LYS A 258 -0.31 -29.55 -14.90
N ILE A 259 -0.73 -28.46 -15.52
CA ILE A 259 -0.92 -27.16 -14.89
C ILE A 259 -2.25 -26.57 -15.38
N SER A 260 -2.92 -25.84 -14.50
CA SER A 260 -4.11 -25.04 -14.81
C SER A 260 -3.90 -23.66 -14.21
N ILE A 261 -4.15 -22.60 -15.00
CA ILE A 261 -3.99 -21.22 -14.56
C ILE A 261 -5.38 -20.60 -14.37
N PRO A 262 -5.71 -20.05 -13.19
CA PRO A 262 -7.02 -19.41 -12.97
C PRO A 262 -7.25 -18.23 -13.90
N CYS A 263 -8.50 -17.82 -14.09
CA CYS A 263 -8.90 -16.73 -15.00
C CYS A 263 -8.58 -15.31 -14.48
N TYR A 264 -7.46 -15.11 -13.82
CA TYR A 264 -7.20 -13.86 -13.09
C TYR A 264 -6.42 -12.80 -13.88
N LEU A 265 -5.85 -13.13 -15.04
CA LEU A 265 -5.14 -12.15 -15.88
C LEU A 265 -6.04 -11.64 -16.99
N THR A 266 -5.78 -10.43 -17.50
CA THR A 266 -6.43 -9.94 -18.71
C THR A 266 -5.87 -10.62 -19.96
N ASN A 267 -6.58 -10.53 -21.09
CA ASN A 267 -6.10 -10.99 -22.40
C ASN A 267 -4.90 -10.13 -22.85
N VAL A 268 -3.69 -10.54 -22.48
CA VAL A 268 -2.42 -9.94 -22.88
C VAL A 268 -1.44 -11.01 -23.34
N SER A 269 -0.47 -10.64 -24.19
CA SER A 269 0.64 -11.53 -24.51
C SER A 269 1.48 -11.73 -23.24
N LEU A 270 1.44 -12.93 -22.68
CA LEU A 270 2.20 -13.30 -21.50
C LEU A 270 3.37 -14.18 -21.88
N PHE A 271 4.30 -14.31 -20.95
CA PHE A 271 5.42 -15.23 -21.08
C PHE A 271 5.35 -16.28 -19.99
N VAL A 272 5.62 -17.53 -20.33
CA VAL A 272 5.95 -18.56 -19.36
C VAL A 272 7.46 -18.59 -19.23
N TYR A 273 7.96 -18.50 -18.01
CA TYR A 273 9.38 -18.57 -17.68
C TYR A 273 9.61 -19.74 -16.76
N ILE A 274 10.47 -20.68 -17.15
CA ILE A 274 10.96 -21.71 -16.24
C ILE A 274 12.35 -21.33 -15.75
N GLU A 275 12.63 -21.63 -14.48
CA GLU A 275 13.92 -21.39 -13.86
C GLU A 275 14.38 -22.62 -13.08
N ASN A 276 15.62 -23.04 -13.30
CA ASN A 276 16.27 -24.08 -12.52
C ASN A 276 16.54 -23.55 -11.10
N ARG A 277 16.10 -24.29 -10.06
CA ARG A 277 16.21 -23.82 -8.68
C ARG A 277 17.65 -23.68 -8.19
N GLU A 278 18.58 -24.49 -8.70
CA GLU A 278 19.98 -24.55 -8.27
C GLU A 278 20.84 -23.52 -8.98
N ASN A 279 20.87 -23.54 -10.31
CA ASN A 279 21.81 -22.73 -11.10
C ASN A 279 21.19 -21.46 -11.72
N LYS A 280 19.87 -21.25 -11.53
CA LYS A 280 19.12 -20.08 -12.02
C LYS A 280 19.13 -19.90 -13.54
N LEU A 281 19.50 -20.94 -14.30
CA LEU A 281 19.31 -20.96 -15.75
C LEU A 281 17.82 -21.10 -16.04
N GLY A 282 17.33 -20.28 -16.98
CA GLY A 282 15.92 -20.28 -17.34
C GLY A 282 15.67 -20.37 -18.83
N LYS A 283 14.40 -20.56 -19.17
CA LYS A 283 13.87 -20.48 -20.53
C LYS A 283 12.57 -19.69 -20.49
N ILE A 284 12.44 -18.72 -21.38
CA ILE A 284 11.23 -17.92 -21.52
C ILE A 284 10.55 -18.24 -22.85
N SER A 285 9.23 -18.33 -22.85
CA SER A 285 8.43 -18.60 -24.05
C SER A 285 7.16 -17.76 -24.05
N GLN A 286 6.88 -17.10 -25.17
CA GLN A 286 5.66 -16.32 -25.33
C GLN A 286 4.47 -17.27 -25.48
N VAL A 287 3.38 -16.94 -24.80
CA VAL A 287 2.12 -17.67 -24.87
C VAL A 287 0.96 -16.68 -25.06
N ASN A 288 -0.03 -17.10 -25.82
CA ASN A 288 -1.30 -16.40 -25.91
C ASN A 288 -2.19 -16.86 -24.76
N TYR A 289 -2.30 -16.04 -23.72
CA TYR A 289 -3.21 -16.31 -22.61
C TYR A 289 -4.61 -15.81 -22.94
N VAL A 290 -5.61 -16.69 -22.80
CA VAL A 290 -7.01 -16.42 -23.13
C VAL A 290 -7.86 -16.55 -21.87
N ASN A 291 -8.30 -15.40 -21.37
CA ASN A 291 -9.36 -15.23 -20.41
C ASN A 291 -10.70 -15.05 -21.14
N LYS A 292 -11.63 -15.99 -20.91
CA LYS A 292 -12.99 -15.97 -21.49
C LYS A 292 -13.95 -15.06 -20.71
N HIS A 293 -13.50 -14.49 -19.59
CA HIS A 293 -14.30 -13.63 -18.73
C HIS A 293 -13.88 -12.16 -18.88
N SER A 294 -14.86 -11.26 -18.83
CA SER A 294 -14.68 -9.84 -19.18
C SER A 294 -14.81 -8.87 -18.01
N SER A 295 -14.95 -9.34 -16.76
CA SER A 295 -15.15 -8.46 -15.60
C SER A 295 -14.47 -8.96 -14.33
N GLN A 296 -13.95 -8.00 -13.54
CA GLN A 296 -13.35 -8.24 -12.23
C GLN A 296 -14.42 -8.67 -11.21
N GLN A 297 -14.65 -9.97 -11.05
CA GLN A 297 -15.70 -10.48 -10.18
C GLN A 297 -15.48 -11.93 -9.78
N ILE A 298 -16.19 -12.37 -8.75
CA ILE A 298 -16.42 -13.78 -8.49
C ILE A 298 -17.43 -14.29 -9.54
N ILE A 299 -17.09 -15.38 -10.22
CA ILE A 299 -17.92 -16.00 -11.27
C ILE A 299 -18.76 -17.12 -10.67
N SER A 300 -18.14 -17.92 -9.82
CA SER A 300 -18.76 -18.98 -9.05
C SER A 300 -18.39 -18.79 -7.58
N PRO A 301 -19.34 -18.89 -6.64
CA PRO A 301 -20.76 -19.13 -6.86
C PRO A 301 -21.47 -17.94 -7.53
N LYS A 302 -22.63 -18.18 -8.14
CA LYS A 302 -23.49 -17.11 -8.69
C LYS A 302 -24.12 -16.28 -7.55
N PRO A 303 -24.57 -15.04 -7.83
CA PRO A 303 -25.31 -14.24 -6.86
C PRO A 303 -26.51 -15.00 -6.27
N TYR A 304 -26.54 -15.08 -4.95
CA TYR A 304 -27.56 -15.74 -4.14
C TYR A 304 -27.69 -17.25 -4.42
N GLU A 305 -26.64 -17.89 -4.92
CA GLU A 305 -26.61 -19.34 -5.10
C GLU A 305 -26.80 -20.06 -3.75
N SER A 306 -27.63 -21.11 -3.78
CA SER A 306 -27.92 -21.94 -2.61
C SER A 306 -26.88 -23.02 -2.47
N LEU A 307 -26.12 -23.00 -1.38
CA LEU A 307 -25.15 -24.02 -1.00
C LEU A 307 -25.63 -24.79 0.23
N ASN A 308 -25.18 -26.03 0.37
CA ASN A 308 -25.54 -26.88 1.50
C ASN A 308 -24.34 -27.12 2.41
N THR A 309 -24.60 -27.29 3.70
CA THR A 309 -23.57 -27.73 4.65
C THR A 309 -23.57 -29.25 4.80
N THR A 310 -22.43 -29.80 5.21
CA THR A 310 -22.28 -31.19 5.67
C THR A 310 -21.54 -31.14 6.99
N ASP A 311 -22.09 -31.74 8.05
CA ASP A 311 -21.50 -31.72 9.42
C ASP A 311 -21.11 -30.31 9.89
N LYS A 312 -21.99 -29.32 9.68
CA LYS A 312 -21.76 -27.90 9.99
C LYS A 312 -20.57 -27.27 9.25
N LYS A 313 -20.09 -27.89 8.16
CA LYS A 313 -19.08 -27.33 7.27
C LYS A 313 -19.70 -26.87 5.96
N LEU A 314 -19.25 -25.73 5.45
CA LEU A 314 -19.61 -25.22 4.13
C LEU A 314 -18.36 -25.18 3.27
N THR A 315 -18.35 -25.95 2.18
CA THR A 315 -17.32 -25.87 1.15
C THR A 315 -17.82 -24.97 0.02
N VAL A 316 -17.12 -23.86 -0.22
CA VAL A 316 -17.41 -22.95 -1.32
C VAL A 316 -16.41 -23.24 -2.44
N HIS A 317 -16.90 -23.75 -3.56
CA HIS A 317 -16.12 -23.81 -4.80
C HIS A 317 -16.18 -22.46 -5.47
N PHE A 318 -15.02 -21.88 -5.76
CA PHE A 318 -14.96 -20.53 -6.31
C PHE A 318 -14.11 -20.44 -7.56
N THR A 319 -14.51 -19.52 -8.43
CA THR A 319 -13.74 -19.04 -9.57
C THR A 319 -13.95 -17.54 -9.67
N PHE A 320 -12.94 -16.83 -10.14
CA PHE A 320 -12.99 -15.39 -10.30
C PHE A 320 -12.29 -14.99 -11.58
N ALA A 321 -12.62 -13.80 -12.06
CA ALA A 321 -12.00 -13.23 -13.24
C ALA A 321 -11.28 -11.93 -12.93
N ASP A 322 -10.19 -11.74 -13.67
CA ASP A 322 -9.47 -10.47 -13.83
C ASP A 322 -9.16 -9.76 -12.49
N LEU A 323 -8.10 -10.23 -11.84
CA LEU A 323 -7.50 -9.61 -10.66
C LEU A 323 -6.09 -9.09 -10.95
N SER A 324 -5.78 -8.89 -12.24
CA SER A 324 -4.45 -8.48 -12.72
C SER A 324 -3.98 -7.13 -12.19
N GLU A 325 -4.92 -6.25 -11.80
CA GLU A 325 -4.66 -4.97 -11.13
C GLU A 325 -4.77 -5.04 -9.60
N LYS A 326 -5.17 -6.19 -9.07
CA LYS A 326 -5.40 -6.41 -7.63
C LYS A 326 -4.25 -7.14 -6.94
N PHE A 327 -3.37 -7.79 -7.70
CA PHE A 327 -2.20 -8.48 -7.19
C PHE A 327 -0.91 -7.72 -7.47
N GLY A 328 0.00 -7.78 -6.51
CA GLY A 328 1.37 -7.32 -6.71
C GLY A 328 2.17 -8.27 -7.59
N SER A 329 3.42 -7.90 -7.83
CA SER A 329 4.39 -8.61 -8.66
C SER A 329 5.29 -9.57 -7.90
N GLU A 330 5.10 -9.70 -6.58
CA GLU A 330 5.92 -10.54 -5.71
C GLU A 330 5.49 -12.02 -5.76
N PRO A 331 6.43 -12.96 -5.50
CA PRO A 331 6.11 -14.38 -5.49
C PRO A 331 4.92 -14.74 -4.62
N GLU A 332 4.70 -14.09 -3.47
CA GLU A 332 3.60 -14.36 -2.53
C GLU A 332 2.33 -13.53 -2.80
N SER A 333 2.35 -12.65 -3.81
CA SER A 333 1.20 -11.79 -4.14
C SER A 333 -0.01 -12.58 -4.65
N HIS A 334 0.09 -13.89 -4.85
CA HIS A 334 -1.02 -14.77 -5.22
C HIS A 334 -1.84 -15.27 -4.01
N SER A 335 -1.53 -14.79 -2.80
CA SER A 335 -2.32 -15.13 -1.63
C SER A 335 -3.54 -14.20 -1.51
N MET A 336 -4.65 -14.77 -1.06
CA MET A 336 -5.88 -14.03 -0.76
C MET A 336 -6.41 -14.45 0.60
N ILE A 337 -7.21 -13.58 1.21
CA ILE A 337 -8.09 -13.97 2.31
C ILE A 337 -9.44 -14.36 1.74
N ALA A 338 -9.82 -15.62 1.91
CA ALA A 338 -11.18 -16.09 1.68
C ALA A 338 -11.95 -16.05 3.00
N GLY A 339 -13.05 -15.31 3.03
CA GLY A 339 -13.86 -15.17 4.24
C GLY A 339 -15.35 -15.36 3.98
N LEU A 340 -16.04 -15.68 5.08
CA LEU A 340 -17.48 -15.88 5.10
C LEU A 340 -18.10 -14.97 6.15
N TYR A 341 -18.99 -14.09 5.72
CA TYR A 341 -19.70 -13.16 6.58
C TYR A 341 -21.16 -13.55 6.73
N ASP A 342 -21.64 -13.69 7.96
CA ASP A 342 -23.04 -13.95 8.29
C ASP A 342 -23.81 -12.63 8.35
N ILE A 343 -24.71 -12.44 7.39
CA ILE A 343 -25.55 -11.23 7.28
C ILE A 343 -26.63 -11.22 8.36
N ASP A 344 -27.17 -12.38 8.73
CA ASP A 344 -28.28 -12.49 9.68
C ASP A 344 -27.84 -12.10 11.10
N ASN A 345 -26.57 -12.35 11.45
CA ASN A 345 -25.99 -11.98 12.74
C ASN A 345 -24.96 -10.84 12.70
N ASN A 346 -24.70 -10.27 11.51
CA ASN A 346 -23.75 -9.17 11.32
C ASN A 346 -22.34 -9.49 11.88
N LYS A 347 -21.81 -10.69 11.54
CA LYS A 347 -20.54 -11.19 12.08
C LYS A 347 -19.78 -12.03 11.04
N THR A 348 -18.46 -11.90 11.01
CA THR A 348 -17.60 -12.85 10.28
C THR A 348 -17.64 -14.23 10.93
N VAL A 349 -17.93 -15.26 10.14
CA VAL A 349 -17.88 -16.67 10.58
C VAL A 349 -16.43 -17.09 10.76
N SER A 350 -15.66 -17.05 9.67
CA SER A 350 -14.21 -17.24 9.67
C SER A 350 -13.62 -16.68 8.37
N ALA A 351 -12.31 -16.46 8.40
CA ALA A 351 -11.53 -16.08 7.24
C ALA A 351 -10.20 -16.83 7.26
N LYS A 352 -9.73 -17.25 6.09
CA LYS A 352 -8.53 -18.06 5.91
C LYS A 352 -7.70 -17.50 4.78
N THR A 353 -6.38 -17.57 4.92
CA THR A 353 -5.51 -17.32 3.77
C THR A 353 -5.54 -18.53 2.85
N ILE A 354 -5.66 -18.27 1.56
CA ILE A 354 -5.65 -19.26 0.49
C ILE A 354 -4.73 -18.77 -0.63
N ASP A 355 -4.27 -19.71 -1.45
CA ASP A 355 -3.64 -19.41 -2.74
C ASP A 355 -4.74 -19.25 -3.83
N ILE A 356 -4.57 -18.34 -4.80
CA ILE A 356 -5.44 -18.24 -5.98
C ILE A 356 -5.58 -19.54 -6.78
N PHE A 357 -4.60 -20.45 -6.70
CA PHE A 357 -4.64 -21.75 -7.36
C PHE A 357 -5.56 -22.76 -6.64
N GLU A 358 -6.02 -22.45 -5.43
CA GLU A 358 -7.04 -23.23 -4.74
C GLU A 358 -8.41 -23.06 -5.42
N LYS A 359 -9.14 -24.17 -5.60
CA LYS A 359 -10.46 -24.18 -6.27
C LYS A 359 -11.64 -24.15 -5.31
N ASN A 360 -11.37 -24.24 -4.01
CA ASN A 360 -12.39 -24.24 -2.97
C ASN A 360 -11.82 -23.86 -1.61
N VAL A 361 -12.70 -23.44 -0.72
CA VAL A 361 -12.38 -23.20 0.69
C VAL A 361 -13.49 -23.78 1.55
N THR A 362 -13.12 -24.40 2.67
CA THR A 362 -14.08 -24.94 3.63
C THR A 362 -14.13 -24.10 4.89
N PHE A 363 -15.32 -23.62 5.23
CA PHE A 363 -15.65 -22.92 6.47
C PHE A 363 -16.30 -23.89 7.45
N GLU A 364 -15.94 -23.78 8.72
CA GLU A 364 -16.43 -24.67 9.78
C GLU A 364 -17.40 -23.92 10.70
N GLU A 365 -18.14 -24.69 11.52
CA GLU A 365 -19.07 -24.17 12.53
C GLU A 365 -20.14 -23.21 11.98
N ILE A 366 -20.71 -23.55 10.82
CA ILE A 366 -21.74 -22.73 10.18
C ILE A 366 -22.99 -22.64 11.07
N PRO A 367 -23.47 -21.43 11.40
CA PRO A 367 -24.67 -21.26 12.24
C PRO A 367 -25.91 -21.87 11.59
N GLU A 368 -26.57 -22.82 12.27
CA GLU A 368 -27.71 -23.57 11.72
C GLU A 368 -28.94 -22.69 11.40
N LYS A 369 -29.10 -21.56 12.10
CA LYS A 369 -30.25 -20.66 11.92
C LYS A 369 -30.03 -19.60 10.84
N SER A 370 -28.78 -19.34 10.47
CA SER A 370 -28.42 -18.34 9.48
C SER A 370 -28.52 -18.90 8.08
N LYS A 371 -28.99 -18.08 7.15
CA LYS A 371 -29.23 -18.43 5.76
C LYS A 371 -28.51 -17.49 4.81
N ASN A 372 -28.35 -16.22 5.17
CA ASN A 372 -27.81 -15.20 4.29
C ASN A 372 -26.34 -14.95 4.61
N PHE A 373 -25.46 -15.19 3.64
CA PHE A 373 -24.02 -15.01 3.83
C PHE A 373 -23.39 -14.26 2.66
N VAL A 374 -22.25 -13.61 2.92
CA VAL A 374 -21.39 -13.04 1.88
C VAL A 374 -20.07 -13.79 1.91
N PHE A 375 -19.77 -14.49 0.82
CA PHE A 375 -18.43 -14.98 0.54
C PHE A 375 -17.59 -13.83 -0.03
N TYR A 376 -16.35 -13.67 0.42
CA TYR A 376 -15.49 -12.60 -0.06
C TYR A 376 -14.04 -13.06 -0.23
N LEU A 377 -13.36 -12.41 -1.16
CA LEU A 377 -11.95 -12.63 -1.48
C LEU A 377 -11.19 -11.30 -1.40
N THR A 378 -10.19 -11.23 -0.52
CA THR A 378 -9.36 -10.03 -0.31
C THR A 378 -7.91 -10.31 -0.76
N PRO A 379 -7.40 -9.65 -1.80
CA PRO A 379 -5.99 -9.76 -2.20
C PRO A 379 -5.04 -9.35 -1.06
N LEU A 380 -3.93 -10.08 -0.90
CA LEU A 380 -2.87 -9.74 0.05
C LEU A 380 -1.72 -8.96 -0.62
N MET A 381 -0.89 -8.31 0.21
CA MET A 381 0.42 -7.73 -0.19
C MET A 381 0.42 -6.71 -1.34
N LYS A 382 -0.73 -6.18 -1.76
CA LYS A 382 -0.81 -5.13 -2.77
C LYS A 382 -0.13 -3.84 -2.27
N SER A 383 0.68 -3.21 -3.10
CA SER A 383 1.37 -1.97 -2.73
C SER A 383 0.39 -0.79 -2.55
N LYS A 384 -0.59 -0.69 -3.47
CA LYS A 384 -1.58 0.39 -3.54
C LYS A 384 -3.00 -0.14 -3.37
N PHE A 385 -3.62 0.22 -2.25
CA PHE A 385 -5.02 -0.12 -1.95
C PHE A 385 -5.92 1.10 -2.17
N ASN A 386 -7.08 0.88 -2.80
CA ASN A 386 -8.07 1.93 -3.03
C ASN A 386 -9.33 1.76 -2.16
N GLY A 387 -9.30 0.76 -1.26
CA GLY A 387 -10.44 0.42 -0.42
C GLY A 387 -11.53 -0.36 -1.14
N CYS A 388 -11.39 -0.71 -2.43
CA CYS A 388 -12.39 -1.45 -3.22
C CYS A 388 -11.85 -2.76 -3.84
N ASP A 389 -10.75 -3.27 -3.29
CA ASP A 389 -10.05 -4.44 -3.81
C ASP A 389 -10.77 -5.77 -3.49
N THR A 390 -11.45 -5.85 -2.36
CA THR A 390 -12.18 -7.05 -1.91
C THR A 390 -13.39 -7.35 -2.78
N LEU A 391 -13.39 -8.55 -3.35
CA LEU A 391 -14.51 -9.12 -4.09
C LEU A 391 -15.54 -9.69 -3.11
N ILE A 392 -16.81 -9.59 -3.46
CA ILE A 392 -17.90 -10.10 -2.64
C ILE A 392 -18.90 -10.87 -3.50
N GLN A 393 -19.50 -11.89 -2.92
CA GLN A 393 -20.49 -12.74 -3.57
C GLN A 393 -21.53 -13.17 -2.52
N PRO A 394 -22.78 -12.66 -2.57
CA PRO A 394 -23.82 -13.15 -1.68
C PRO A 394 -24.18 -14.58 -2.04
N ILE A 395 -24.37 -15.41 -1.02
CA ILE A 395 -24.78 -16.81 -1.12
C ILE A 395 -25.87 -17.11 -0.07
N VAL A 396 -26.66 -18.14 -0.34
CA VAL A 396 -27.66 -18.65 0.60
C VAL A 396 -27.22 -20.03 1.06
N VAL A 397 -27.38 -20.34 2.35
CA VAL A 397 -26.94 -21.61 2.93
C VAL A 397 -28.12 -22.36 3.54
N ASN A 398 -28.26 -23.66 3.21
CA ASN A 398 -29.31 -24.55 3.71
C ASN A 398 -30.75 -24.03 3.51
N ALA A 399 -30.96 -23.19 2.50
CA ALA A 399 -32.26 -22.62 2.17
C ALA A 399 -32.37 -22.38 0.67
N LYS A 400 -33.59 -22.29 0.16
CA LYS A 400 -33.82 -21.95 -1.25
C LYS A 400 -33.20 -20.58 -1.56
N SER A 401 -32.64 -20.45 -2.76
CA SER A 401 -32.08 -19.19 -3.26
C SER A 401 -33.08 -18.04 -3.07
N SER A 402 -32.60 -16.95 -2.48
CA SER A 402 -33.36 -15.74 -2.18
C SER A 402 -32.44 -14.53 -2.17
N THR A 403 -32.93 -13.41 -2.70
CA THR A 403 -32.21 -12.14 -2.71
C THR A 403 -32.27 -11.45 -1.35
N PHE A 404 -31.16 -10.88 -0.91
CA PHE A 404 -31.07 -9.99 0.26
C PHE A 404 -30.09 -8.85 -0.04
N ASN A 405 -30.26 -7.73 0.66
CA ASN A 405 -29.39 -6.58 0.44
C ASN A 405 -28.03 -6.76 1.12
N VAL A 406 -26.97 -6.49 0.38
CA VAL A 406 -25.58 -6.60 0.83
C VAL A 406 -25.07 -5.23 1.27
N PRO A 407 -24.67 -5.03 2.53
CA PRO A 407 -24.10 -3.77 2.98
C PRO A 407 -22.77 -3.44 2.28
N LEU A 408 -22.75 -2.42 1.43
CA LEU A 408 -21.57 -2.04 0.65
C LEU A 408 -21.48 -0.51 0.50
N SER A 409 -20.25 0.03 0.49
CA SER A 409 -20.00 1.44 0.19
C SER A 409 -20.32 1.74 -1.27
N TYR A 410 -20.92 2.91 -1.54
CA TYR A 410 -21.20 3.40 -2.89
C TYR A 410 -19.95 3.68 -3.74
N LYS A 411 -18.76 3.77 -3.10
CA LYS A 411 -17.48 3.97 -3.81
C LYS A 411 -16.98 2.71 -4.51
N CYS A 412 -17.47 1.53 -4.11
CA CYS A 412 -17.01 0.27 -4.67
C CYS A 412 -17.92 -0.23 -5.80
N PRO A 413 -17.34 -0.84 -6.85
CA PRO A 413 -18.14 -1.48 -7.90
C PRO A 413 -19.10 -2.51 -7.30
N VAL A 414 -20.36 -2.45 -7.71
CA VAL A 414 -21.37 -3.44 -7.31
C VAL A 414 -21.26 -4.63 -8.26
N PRO A 415 -21.09 -5.87 -7.75
CA PRO A 415 -21.06 -7.05 -8.60
C PRO A 415 -22.40 -7.21 -9.35
N PRO A 416 -22.39 -7.64 -10.62
CA PRO A 416 -23.61 -7.86 -11.40
C PRO A 416 -24.59 -8.79 -10.68
N GLY A 417 -25.86 -8.40 -10.64
CA GLY A 417 -26.93 -9.18 -10.02
C GLY A 417 -26.99 -9.10 -8.48
N VAL A 418 -26.12 -8.32 -7.83
CA VAL A 418 -26.15 -8.10 -6.37
C VAL A 418 -26.96 -6.85 -6.03
N THR A 419 -27.90 -6.97 -5.10
CA THR A 419 -28.59 -5.83 -4.50
C THR A 419 -27.82 -5.36 -3.28
N ILE A 420 -27.59 -4.05 -3.16
CA ILE A 420 -26.83 -3.46 -2.05
C ILE A 420 -27.70 -2.61 -1.13
N THR A 421 -27.36 -2.59 0.15
CA THR A 421 -27.73 -1.51 1.06
C THR A 421 -26.53 -0.57 1.12
N PRO A 422 -26.63 0.66 0.57
CA PRO A 422 -25.55 1.64 0.68
C PRO A 422 -25.22 1.89 2.15
N GLN A 423 -23.94 1.79 2.51
CA GLN A 423 -23.45 2.26 3.80
C GLN A 423 -22.78 3.62 3.60
N ASP A 424 -23.33 4.63 4.28
CA ASP A 424 -22.71 5.95 4.38
C ASP A 424 -21.36 5.83 5.10
N GLU A 425 -20.40 6.63 4.66
CA GLU A 425 -19.13 6.74 5.37
C GLU A 425 -19.44 7.35 6.73
N GLU A 426 -19.11 6.67 7.84
CA GLU A 426 -18.97 7.37 9.12
C GLU A 426 -17.85 8.39 8.95
N GLU A 427 -18.19 9.60 8.48
CA GLU A 427 -17.35 10.76 8.71
C GLU A 427 -17.16 10.84 10.23
N ILE A 428 -15.91 10.67 10.67
CA ILE A 428 -15.55 11.11 12.01
C ILE A 428 -15.99 12.58 12.06
N PRO A 429 -16.83 12.98 13.02
CA PRO A 429 -17.24 14.37 13.11
C PRO A 429 -15.97 15.22 13.15
N ALA A 430 -15.75 16.00 12.09
CA ALA A 430 -14.74 17.04 12.12
C ALA A 430 -15.06 17.85 13.37
N ASN A 431 -14.18 17.75 14.37
CA ASN A 431 -14.36 18.27 15.72
C ASN A 431 -15.09 19.62 15.61
N LEU A 432 -16.39 19.65 15.95
CA LEU A 432 -17.28 20.80 15.64
C LEU A 432 -16.71 22.08 16.27
N THR A 433 -15.97 21.90 17.36
CA THR A 433 -15.15 22.87 18.08
C THR A 433 -14.10 23.55 17.19
N LEU A 434 -13.46 22.84 16.25
CA LEU A 434 -12.44 23.42 15.37
C LEU A 434 -13.05 24.34 14.31
N ARG A 435 -14.21 23.96 13.71
CA ARG A 435 -14.92 24.84 12.75
C ARG A 435 -15.44 26.11 13.42
N ILE A 436 -15.92 26.02 14.66
CA ILE A 436 -16.37 27.19 15.44
C ILE A 436 -15.17 28.09 15.80
N VAL A 437 -14.03 27.50 16.18
CA VAL A 437 -12.81 28.27 16.49
C VAL A 437 -12.23 28.94 15.24
N TYR A 438 -12.23 28.26 14.08
CA TYR A 438 -11.79 28.86 12.81
C TYR A 438 -12.75 29.96 12.32
N MET A 439 -14.07 29.78 12.45
CA MET A 439 -15.06 30.81 12.13
C MET A 439 -14.97 32.03 13.06
N ALA A 440 -14.79 31.79 14.37
CA ALA A 440 -14.65 32.85 15.36
C ALA A 440 -13.33 33.64 15.19
N SER A 441 -12.24 32.97 14.84
CA SER A 441 -10.97 33.63 14.56
C SER A 441 -10.98 34.39 13.23
N PHE A 442 -11.66 33.89 12.20
CA PHE A 442 -11.84 34.61 10.95
C PHE A 442 -12.68 35.90 11.13
N LEU A 443 -13.80 35.80 11.86
CA LEU A 443 -14.63 36.96 12.22
C LEU A 443 -13.86 37.98 13.07
N GLY A 444 -13.04 37.51 14.03
CA GLY A 444 -12.18 38.37 14.85
C GLY A 444 -11.14 39.12 14.03
N VAL A 445 -10.46 38.45 13.09
CA VAL A 445 -9.48 39.07 12.20
C VAL A 445 -10.14 40.07 11.25
N CYS A 446 -11.32 39.76 10.70
CA CYS A 446 -12.08 40.70 9.88
C CYS A 446 -12.52 41.95 10.66
N LEU A 447 -12.94 41.81 11.92
CA LEU A 447 -13.33 42.94 12.76
C LEU A 447 -12.13 43.86 13.05
N ILE A 448 -10.97 43.28 13.36
CA ILE A 448 -9.72 44.04 13.60
C ILE A 448 -9.29 44.78 12.34
N LEU A 449 -9.36 44.15 11.16
CA LEU A 449 -9.07 44.78 9.87
C LEU A 449 -10.03 45.94 9.57
N MET A 450 -11.33 45.78 9.83
CA MET A 450 -12.31 46.86 9.64
C MET A 450 -12.06 48.03 10.59
N ILE A 451 -11.73 47.77 11.86
CA ILE A 451 -11.37 48.82 12.83
C ILE A 451 -10.09 49.53 12.40
N ALA A 452 -9.08 48.81 11.92
CA ALA A 452 -7.84 49.41 11.42
C ALA A 452 -8.08 50.30 10.19
N ILE A 453 -8.95 49.88 9.26
CA ILE A 453 -9.33 50.68 8.09
C ILE A 453 -10.12 51.93 8.51
N LEU A 454 -11.05 51.81 9.47
CA LEU A 454 -11.79 52.95 10.01
C LEU A 454 -10.88 53.96 10.72
N LEU A 455 -9.93 53.48 11.52
CA LEU A 455 -8.94 54.31 12.20
C LEU A 455 -8.00 54.99 11.18
N TRP A 456 -7.59 54.28 10.13
CA TRP A 456 -6.80 54.84 9.03
C TRP A 456 -7.57 55.96 8.32
N HIS A 457 -8.85 55.76 8.00
CA HIS A 457 -9.69 56.78 7.38
C HIS A 457 -9.93 57.99 8.29
N CYS A 458 -10.16 57.78 9.59
CA CYS A 458 -10.28 58.89 10.55
C CYS A 458 -8.97 59.69 10.68
N CYS A 459 -7.81 59.03 10.72
CA CYS A 459 -6.51 59.70 10.75
C CYS A 459 -6.19 60.46 9.46
N CYS A 460 -6.61 59.95 8.29
CA CYS A 460 -6.47 60.68 7.02
C CYS A 460 -7.37 61.91 6.97
N ARG A 461 -8.61 61.82 7.46
CA ARG A 461 -9.56 62.95 7.50
C ARG A 461 -9.15 64.04 8.49
N ALA A 462 -8.52 63.68 9.60
CA ALA A 462 -8.00 64.64 10.58
C ALA A 462 -6.78 65.43 10.06
N LYS A 463 -6.04 64.89 9.08
CA LYS A 463 -4.89 65.58 8.46
C LYS A 463 -5.29 66.65 7.44
N GLU A 464 -6.50 66.61 6.89
CA GLU A 464 -6.99 67.61 5.92
C GLU A 464 -7.52 68.90 6.58
N GLN A 465 -7.69 68.96 7.90
CA GLN A 465 -8.23 70.13 8.59
C GLN A 465 -7.19 71.06 9.22
N VAL A 466 -5.88 70.81 9.04
CA VAL A 466 -4.81 71.65 9.62
C VAL A 466 -3.79 72.05 8.56
N PHE A 467 -4.19 72.90 7.61
CA PHE A 467 -3.27 73.78 6.88
C PHE A 467 -3.99 75.10 6.56
N PRO A 468 -3.58 76.25 7.14
CA PRO A 468 -4.14 77.54 6.77
C PRO A 468 -3.60 77.99 5.41
N GLN A 469 -4.46 78.63 4.62
CA GLN A 469 -4.11 79.25 3.34
C GLN A 469 -2.96 80.26 3.51
N LEU A 470 -1.94 80.16 2.65
CA LEU A 470 -0.93 81.19 2.46
C LEU A 470 -1.04 81.73 1.03
N ASP A 471 -1.25 83.03 0.96
CA ASP A 471 -1.48 83.83 -0.23
C ASP A 471 -0.34 83.73 -1.26
N THR A 472 -0.73 83.79 -2.52
CA THR A 472 0.18 83.84 -3.67
C THR A 472 0.60 85.29 -3.93
N VAL A 473 1.90 85.57 -3.87
CA VAL A 473 2.52 86.82 -4.35
C VAL A 473 3.08 86.57 -5.75
N PRO A 474 2.84 87.44 -6.76
CA PRO A 474 3.38 87.28 -8.10
C PRO A 474 4.69 88.06 -8.27
N LEU A 475 5.69 87.46 -8.92
CA LEU A 475 6.86 88.14 -9.48
C LEU A 475 7.07 87.56 -10.89
N VAL A 476 6.68 88.28 -11.94
CA VAL A 476 7.44 89.34 -12.65
C VAL A 476 8.64 88.77 -13.39
N THR A 477 8.56 88.90 -14.71
CA THR A 477 9.57 88.64 -15.75
C THR A 477 10.73 89.63 -15.66
N ASN A 478 11.95 89.20 -15.97
CA ASN A 478 12.73 89.68 -17.12
C ASN A 478 14.17 89.13 -17.14
N GLU A 479 14.58 88.84 -18.37
CA GLU A 479 15.94 88.75 -18.97
C GLU A 479 16.99 87.79 -18.39
#